data_AF-A0A927BHX9-F1
#
_entry.id   AF-A0A927BHX9-F1
#
_cell.length_a   1.000
_cell.length_b   1.000
_cell.length_c   1.000
_cell.angle_alpha   90.00
_cell.angle_beta   90.00
_cell.angle_gamma   90.00
#
_symmetry.space_group_name_H-M   'P 1'
#
loop_
_entity.id
_entity.type
_entity.pdbx_description
1 polymer ?
#
loop_
_entity_poly.entity_id
_entity_poly.type
_entity_poly.pdbx_seq_one_letter_code
_entity_poly.pdbx_strand_id
1 'polypeptide(L)'
;MYDANGSLTQDRNKGISGIAYNHLSLPRLIHFGQGADSLVFRYSASGQKVAKLVYQTGKPMQRTDYLGPYQYEQDSLRFFPHAEGRVLRFLNPTSGAVRHEREYTLKDHLGNLRLAYRLGRCAPT
;
A
#
# COMPACT_ATOMS: atom_id res chain seq x y z
N MET A 1 -12.29 15.63 -12.63
CA MET A 1 -11.90 16.14 -13.98
C MET A 1 -11.13 15.04 -14.69
N TYR A 2 -11.22 14.99 -16.00
CA TYR A 2 -10.58 13.98 -16.85
C TYR A 2 -9.81 14.67 -17.98
N ASP A 3 -8.79 14.00 -18.53
CA ASP A 3 -8.13 14.43 -19.76
C ASP A 3 -8.89 13.98 -21.02
N ALA A 4 -8.38 14.34 -22.21
CA ALA A 4 -8.97 13.99 -23.49
C ALA A 4 -9.03 12.47 -23.75
N ASN A 5 -8.19 11.68 -23.06
CA ASN A 5 -8.16 10.22 -23.15
C ASN A 5 -9.07 9.57 -22.08
N GLY A 6 -9.85 10.36 -21.34
CA GLY A 6 -10.74 9.88 -20.29
C GLY A 6 -10.04 9.45 -19.00
N SER A 7 -8.75 9.75 -18.84
CA SER A 7 -8.02 9.45 -17.60
C SER A 7 -8.26 10.51 -16.54
N LEU A 8 -8.42 10.11 -15.28
CA LEU A 8 -8.71 11.02 -14.17
C LEU A 8 -7.53 11.98 -13.95
N THR A 9 -7.77 13.29 -13.95
CA THR A 9 -6.73 14.29 -13.69
C THR A 9 -6.87 14.91 -12.31
N GLN A 10 -8.09 15.03 -11.79
CA GLN A 10 -8.40 15.60 -10.47
C GLN A 10 -9.67 15.00 -9.88
N ASP A 11 -9.72 14.85 -8.56
CA ASP A 11 -10.91 14.44 -7.81
C ASP A 11 -10.96 15.20 -6.48
N ARG A 12 -11.80 16.24 -6.43
CA ARG A 12 -11.93 17.10 -5.23
C ARG A 12 -12.56 16.38 -4.04
N ASN A 13 -13.38 15.35 -4.26
CA ASN A 13 -13.97 14.57 -3.17
C ASN A 13 -12.91 13.74 -2.44
N LYS A 14 -11.79 13.45 -3.11
CA LYS A 14 -10.62 12.77 -2.55
C LYS A 14 -9.45 13.71 -2.28
N GLY A 15 -9.64 15.02 -2.44
CA GLY A 15 -8.59 16.02 -2.31
C GLY A 15 -7.47 15.90 -3.36
N ILE A 16 -7.67 15.16 -4.45
CA ILE A 16 -6.68 14.98 -5.50
C ILE A 16 -6.65 16.22 -6.40
N SER A 17 -5.54 16.95 -6.38
CA SER A 17 -5.31 18.16 -7.16
C SER A 17 -4.61 17.92 -8.50
N GLY A 18 -3.99 16.74 -8.67
CA GLY A 18 -3.34 16.37 -9.93
C GLY A 18 -2.93 14.91 -9.96
N ILE A 19 -2.98 14.31 -11.16
CA ILE A 19 -2.44 12.99 -11.45
C ILE A 19 -1.58 13.09 -12.71
N ALA A 20 -0.33 12.65 -12.62
CA ALA A 20 0.55 12.47 -13.76
C ALA A 20 0.73 10.99 -14.08
N TYR A 21 0.65 10.65 -15.36
CA TYR A 21 0.75 9.29 -15.88
C TYR A 21 2.11 9.03 -16.53
N ASN A 22 2.50 7.76 -16.62
CA ASN A 22 3.66 7.35 -17.41
C ASN A 22 3.25 6.98 -18.86
N HIS A 23 4.21 6.53 -19.67
CA HIS A 23 3.99 6.12 -21.07
C HIS A 23 3.11 4.87 -21.25
N LEU A 24 2.79 4.15 -20.16
CA LEU A 24 1.84 3.03 -20.14
C LEU A 24 0.45 3.47 -19.65
N SER A 25 0.22 4.78 -19.54
CA SER A 25 -1.00 5.36 -18.96
C SER A 25 -1.27 4.90 -17.52
N LEU A 26 -0.23 4.58 -16.76
CA LEU A 26 -0.33 4.23 -15.33
C LEU A 26 -0.03 5.46 -14.46
N PRO A 27 -0.80 5.71 -13.38
CA PRO A 27 -0.54 6.82 -12.47
C PRO A 27 0.86 6.71 -11.86
N ARG A 28 1.71 7.72 -12.06
CA ARG A 28 3.09 7.79 -11.55
C ARG A 28 3.22 8.73 -10.36
N LEU A 29 2.47 9.84 -10.37
CA LEU A 29 2.51 10.86 -9.32
C LEU A 29 1.10 11.40 -9.09
N ILE A 30 0.69 11.46 -7.82
CA ILE A 30 -0.59 12.03 -7.39
C ILE A 30 -0.29 13.12 -6.38
N HIS A 31 -0.88 14.31 -6.57
CA HIS A 31 -0.82 15.42 -5.63
C HIS A 31 -2.14 15.59 -4.88
N PHE A 32 -2.04 15.98 -3.61
CA PHE A 32 -3.19 16.23 -2.75
C PHE A 32 -3.21 17.68 -2.29
N GLY A 33 -4.37 18.33 -2.45
CA GLY A 33 -4.59 19.72 -2.06
C GLY A 33 -3.58 20.69 -2.69
N GLN A 34 -3.24 21.74 -1.96
CA GLN A 34 -2.24 22.76 -2.34
C GLN A 34 -0.88 22.52 -1.66
N GLY A 35 -0.71 21.41 -0.93
CA GLY A 35 0.47 21.12 -0.14
C GLY A 35 1.48 20.21 -0.84
N ALA A 36 2.51 19.80 -0.09
CA ALA A 36 3.53 18.86 -0.57
C ALA A 36 3.09 17.38 -0.52
N ASP A 37 1.88 17.11 -0.02
CA ASP A 37 1.35 15.76 0.13
C ASP A 37 1.21 15.11 -1.25
N SER A 38 1.86 13.97 -1.41
CA SER A 38 1.92 13.29 -2.71
C SER A 38 2.15 11.78 -2.59
N LEU A 39 1.76 11.08 -3.64
CA LEU A 39 1.98 9.65 -3.80
C LEU A 39 2.77 9.41 -5.09
N VAL A 40 3.92 8.75 -4.97
CA VAL A 40 4.74 8.36 -6.12
C VAL A 40 4.67 6.85 -6.28
N PHE A 41 4.41 6.39 -7.50
CA PHE A 41 4.45 4.99 -7.87
C PHE A 41 5.61 4.72 -8.82
N ARG A 42 6.28 3.58 -8.63
CA ARG A 42 7.28 3.06 -9.55
C ARG A 42 6.78 1.75 -10.13
N TYR A 43 7.05 1.54 -11.41
CA TYR A 43 6.63 0.36 -12.15
C TYR A 43 7.82 -0.27 -12.86
N SER A 44 7.75 -1.58 -13.08
CA SER A 44 8.61 -2.27 -14.05
C SER A 44 8.28 -1.82 -15.48
N ALA A 45 9.12 -2.20 -16.43
CA ALA A 45 8.85 -1.99 -17.87
C ALA A 45 7.57 -2.71 -18.34
N SER A 46 7.18 -3.81 -17.68
CA SER A 46 5.92 -4.52 -17.95
C SER A 46 4.69 -3.91 -17.28
N GLY A 47 4.84 -2.79 -16.56
CA GLY A 47 3.74 -2.11 -15.87
C GLY A 47 3.39 -2.67 -14.49
N GLN A 48 4.16 -3.62 -13.95
CA GLN A 48 3.97 -4.10 -12.58
C GLN A 48 4.42 -3.03 -11.58
N LYS A 49 3.59 -2.71 -10.59
CA LYS A 49 3.98 -1.78 -9.52
C LYS A 49 5.05 -2.42 -8.63
N VAL A 50 6.19 -1.75 -8.49
CA VAL A 50 7.34 -2.22 -7.70
C VAL A 50 7.59 -1.38 -6.44
N ALA A 51 7.15 -0.12 -6.42
CA ALA A 51 7.22 0.71 -5.22
C ALA A 51 6.11 1.75 -5.14
N LYS A 52 5.80 2.15 -3.91
CA LYS A 52 4.92 3.26 -3.54
C LYS A 52 5.63 4.10 -2.48
N LEU A 53 5.73 5.41 -2.72
CA LEU A 53 6.29 6.38 -1.77
C LEU A 53 5.19 7.37 -1.40
N VAL A 54 4.92 7.49 -0.10
CA VAL A 54 3.94 8.42 0.46
C VAL A 54 4.71 9.58 1.09
N TYR A 55 4.43 10.78 0.62
CA TYR A 55 4.91 12.03 1.22
C TYR A 55 3.72 12.70 1.88
N GLN A 56 3.87 12.98 3.18
CA GLN A 56 2.88 13.73 3.95
C GLN A 56 3.61 14.77 4.78
N THR A 57 3.11 16.00 4.72
CA THR A 57 3.66 17.15 5.44
C THR A 57 3.75 16.85 6.93
N GLY A 58 4.92 17.08 7.53
CA GLY A 58 5.17 16.82 8.95
C GLY A 58 5.37 15.35 9.32
N LYS A 59 5.44 14.43 8.35
CA LYS A 59 5.73 13.01 8.58
C LYS A 59 6.92 12.53 7.76
N PRO A 60 7.70 11.55 8.25
CA PRO A 60 8.71 10.91 7.44
C PRO A 60 8.06 10.22 6.23
N MET A 61 8.77 10.23 5.10
CA MET A 61 8.34 9.51 3.91
C MET A 61 8.12 8.02 4.25
N GLN A 62 7.03 7.45 3.73
CA GLN A 62 6.73 6.03 3.88
C GLN A 62 6.93 5.32 2.54
N ARG A 63 7.84 4.35 2.51
CA ARG A 63 8.14 3.55 1.32
C ARG A 63 7.56 2.15 1.50
N THR A 64 6.79 1.71 0.52
CA THR A 64 6.35 0.33 0.36
C THR A 64 6.96 -0.24 -0.92
N ASP A 65 7.67 -1.36 -0.81
CA ASP A 65 8.21 -2.10 -1.95
C ASP A 65 7.43 -3.41 -2.17
N TYR A 66 7.25 -3.76 -3.43
CA TYR A 66 6.49 -4.92 -3.87
C TYR A 66 7.41 -5.89 -4.60
N LEU A 67 7.57 -7.09 -4.04
CA LEU A 67 8.31 -8.18 -4.66
C LEU A 67 7.34 -9.36 -4.88
N GLY A 68 6.69 -9.35 -6.05
CA GLY A 68 5.58 -10.24 -6.33
C GLY A 68 4.50 -10.11 -5.24
N PRO A 69 4.14 -11.20 -4.54
CA PRO A 69 3.15 -11.14 -3.47
C PRO A 69 3.67 -10.57 -2.13
N TYR A 70 4.98 -10.40 -1.97
CA TYR A 70 5.60 -9.91 -0.74
C TYR A 70 5.55 -8.39 -0.67
N GLN A 71 5.26 -7.86 0.51
CA GLN A 71 5.24 -6.42 0.76
C GLN A 71 6.22 -6.04 1.87
N TYR A 72 7.02 -5.02 1.58
CA TYR A 72 8.02 -4.47 2.49
C TYR A 72 7.64 -3.02 2.81
N GLU A 73 7.80 -2.62 4.07
CA GLU A 73 7.67 -1.24 4.51
C GLU A 73 9.00 -0.82 5.13
N GLN A 74 9.58 0.29 4.66
CA GLN A 74 10.86 0.81 5.14
C GLN A 74 11.96 -0.28 5.18
N ASP A 75 12.12 -1.00 4.05
CA ASP A 75 13.07 -2.11 3.87
C ASP A 75 12.86 -3.32 4.81
N SER A 76 11.76 -3.36 5.58
CA SER A 76 11.39 -4.48 6.44
C SER A 76 10.21 -5.25 5.87
N LEU A 77 10.29 -6.58 5.86
CA LEU A 77 9.15 -7.41 5.45
C LEU A 77 7.95 -7.11 6.37
N ARG A 78 6.85 -6.70 5.75
CA ARG A 78 5.58 -6.38 6.42
C ARG A 78 4.65 -7.58 6.43
N PHE A 79 4.43 -8.21 5.28
CA PHE A 79 3.68 -9.47 5.18
C PHE A 79 3.93 -10.21 3.86
N PHE A 80 3.53 -11.48 3.84
CA PHE A 80 3.41 -12.30 2.63
C PHE A 80 2.12 -13.15 2.70
N PRO A 81 1.49 -13.48 1.56
CA PRO A 81 0.23 -14.22 1.56
C PRO A 81 0.41 -15.72 1.73
N HIS A 82 -0.68 -16.39 2.09
CA HIS A 82 -0.90 -17.82 1.97
C HIS A 82 -2.33 -18.07 1.46
N ALA A 83 -2.72 -19.34 1.25
CA ALA A 83 -3.98 -19.69 0.60
C ALA A 83 -5.24 -19.06 1.24
N GLU A 84 -5.23 -18.86 2.55
CA GLU A 84 -6.39 -18.41 3.34
C GLU A 84 -6.24 -16.97 3.86
N GLY A 85 -5.17 -16.27 3.49
CA GLY A 85 -4.88 -14.93 4.03
C GLY A 85 -3.42 -14.52 3.90
N ARG A 86 -2.82 -14.04 4.99
CA ARG A 86 -1.43 -13.58 5.02
C ARG A 86 -0.76 -13.78 6.37
N VAL A 87 0.56 -13.89 6.34
CA VAL A 87 1.41 -13.86 7.53
C VAL A 87 1.97 -12.46 7.69
N LEU A 88 1.60 -11.81 8.78
CA LEU A 88 2.11 -10.52 9.21
C LEU A 88 3.42 -10.72 9.97
N ARG A 89 4.40 -9.86 9.72
CA ARG A 89 5.65 -9.81 10.49
C ARG A 89 5.67 -8.55 11.34
N PHE A 90 5.98 -8.73 12.62
CA PHE A 90 6.16 -7.65 13.59
C PHE A 90 7.60 -7.69 14.10
N LEU A 91 8.27 -6.55 14.07
CA LEU A 91 9.59 -6.34 14.66
C LEU A 91 9.43 -5.44 15.88
N ASN A 92 9.92 -5.88 17.03
CA ASN A 92 10.14 -4.97 18.15
C ASN A 92 11.45 -4.21 17.89
N PRO A 93 11.42 -2.87 17.70
CA PRO A 93 12.61 -2.11 17.36
C PRO A 93 13.62 -2.03 18.51
N THR A 94 13.18 -2.23 19.76
CA THR A 94 14.03 -2.16 20.94
C THR A 94 14.72 -3.50 21.23
N SER A 95 13.97 -4.60 21.22
CA SER A 95 14.53 -5.93 21.55
C SER A 95 15.02 -6.71 20.33
N GLY A 96 14.73 -6.27 19.11
CA GLY A 96 14.99 -7.03 17.88
C GLY A 96 14.10 -8.27 17.73
N ALA A 97 13.20 -8.54 18.68
CA ALA A 97 12.34 -9.71 18.63
C ALA A 97 11.40 -9.67 17.43
N VAL A 98 11.41 -10.75 16.64
CA VAL A 98 10.55 -10.93 15.49
C VAL A 98 9.41 -11.86 15.84
N ARG A 99 8.18 -11.47 15.49
CA ARG A 99 6.99 -12.29 15.65
C ARG A 99 6.22 -12.36 14.35
N HIS A 100 5.64 -13.52 14.09
CA HIS A 100 4.73 -13.74 12.98
C HIS A 100 3.32 -14.00 13.48
N GLU A 101 2.32 -13.45 12.79
CA GLU A 101 0.91 -13.72 13.06
C GLU A 101 0.20 -14.06 11.76
N ARG A 102 -0.64 -15.09 11.79
CA ARG A 102 -1.52 -15.42 10.68
C ARG A 102 -2.78 -14.57 10.76
N GLU A 103 -3.10 -13.91 9.66
CA GLU A 103 -4.35 -13.21 9.44
C GLU A 103 -5.11 -13.92 8.32
N TYR A 104 -6.30 -14.41 8.65
CA TYR A 104 -7.17 -15.11 7.71
C TYR A 104 -8.17 -14.14 7.12
N THR A 105 -8.56 -14.37 5.87
CA THR A 105 -9.48 -13.48 5.14
C THR A 105 -10.67 -14.23 4.59
N LEU A 106 -11.87 -13.70 4.84
CA LEU A 106 -13.09 -14.07 4.15
C LEU A 106 -13.36 -13.06 3.05
N LYS A 107 -13.54 -13.56 1.83
CA LYS A 107 -13.81 -12.77 0.63
C LYS A 107 -15.20 -13.07 0.11
N ASP A 108 -15.77 -12.11 -0.60
CA ASP A 108 -16.97 -12.37 -1.39
C ASP A 108 -16.66 -13.14 -2.69
N HIS A 109 -17.70 -13.42 -3.47
CA HIS A 109 -17.61 -14.13 -4.74
C HIS A 109 -16.78 -13.41 -5.83
N LEU A 110 -16.50 -12.11 -5.67
CA LEU A 110 -15.64 -11.32 -6.56
C LEU A 110 -14.22 -11.17 -6.01
N GLY A 111 -13.91 -11.79 -4.87
CA GLY A 111 -12.60 -11.74 -4.24
C GLY A 111 -12.34 -10.48 -3.39
N ASN A 112 -13.34 -9.63 -3.16
CA ASN A 112 -13.19 -8.48 -2.27
C ASN A 112 -13.16 -8.93 -0.81
N LEU A 113 -12.29 -8.31 -0.02
CA LEU A 113 -12.19 -8.58 1.41
C LEU A 113 -13.49 -8.18 2.14
N ARG A 114 -14.05 -9.09 2.93
CA ARG A 114 -15.23 -8.86 3.78
C ARG A 114 -14.89 -8.89 5.27
N LEU A 115 -14.01 -9.81 5.66
CA LEU A 115 -13.52 -9.90 7.04
C LEU A 115 -12.06 -10.35 7.03
N ALA A 116 -11.24 -9.71 7.86
CA ALA A 116 -9.92 -10.20 8.22
C ALA A 116 -9.91 -10.48 9.73
N TYR A 117 -9.44 -11.64 10.14
CA TYR A 117 -9.41 -12.02 11.55
C TYR A 117 -8.10 -12.70 11.93
N ARG A 118 -7.77 -12.58 13.22
CA ARG A 118 -6.59 -13.16 13.85
C ARG A 118 -7.04 -13.89 15.10
N LEU A 119 -6.29 -14.90 15.51
CA LEU A 119 -6.50 -15.53 16.80
C LEU A 119 -6.28 -14.49 17.92
N GLY A 120 -7.27 -14.35 18.79
CA GLY A 120 -7.21 -13.48 19.96
C GLY A 120 -6.06 -13.89 20.88
N ARG A 121 -5.49 -12.90 21.58
CA ARG A 121 -4.47 -13.14 22.60
C ARG A 121 -5.10 -12.91 23.96
N CYS A 122 -4.93 -13.85 24.89
CA CYS A 122 -5.12 -13.53 26.30
C CYS A 122 -4.07 -12.49 26.70
N ALA A 123 -4.50 -11.47 27.45
CA ALA A 123 -3.56 -10.58 28.13
C ALA A 123 -2.70 -11.41 29.10
N PRO A 124 -1.39 -11.14 29.20
CA PRO A 124 -0.60 -11.72 30.27
C PRO A 124 -1.17 -11.26 31.62
N THR A 125 -1.41 -12.21 32.53
CA THR A 125 -1.74 -11.97 33.94
C THR A 125 -0.57 -11.37 34.69
#